data_AF-B3Y8Q4-F1
#
_entry.id   AF-B3Y8Q4-F1
#
_cell.length_a   1.000
_cell.length_b   1.000
_cell.length_c   1.000
_cell.angle_alpha   90.00
_cell.angle_beta   90.00
_cell.angle_gamma   90.00
#
_symmetry.space_group_name_H-M   'P 1'
#
loop_
_entity.id
_entity.type
_entity.pdbx_description
1 polymer ?
#
loop_
_entity_poly.entity_id
_entity_poly.type
_entity_poly.pdbx_seq_one_letter_code
_entity_poly.pdbx_strand_id
1 'polypeptide(L)'
;MQYFLGFIPIGRASDAYGYAQAKTMTWDDYVKETGNYWSSRSDFDDAMDFMGWFIYKTNKINGVSKWDARNQYLNYHEGWGGYKRKSYNQKAWLVKVADKVDARSRRYAAQYQTCKKDLDSSWLWRLFFG
;
A
#
# COMPACT_ATOMS: atom_id res chain seq x y z
N MET A 1 -22.10 -9.71 4.57
CA MET A 1 -22.74 -8.43 4.97
C MET A 1 -22.96 -8.51 6.47
N GLN A 2 -22.54 -7.49 7.22
CA GLN A 2 -22.85 -7.41 8.64
C GLN A 2 -24.04 -6.48 8.81
N TYR A 3 -24.95 -6.84 9.72
CA TYR A 3 -26.16 -6.10 10.01
C TYR A 3 -26.16 -5.69 11.47
N PHE A 4 -26.40 -4.41 11.74
CA PHE A 4 -26.74 -3.94 13.08
C PHE A 4 -28.26 -4.05 13.24
N LEU A 5 -28.71 -4.62 14.36
CA LEU A 5 -30.13 -4.92 14.65
C LEU A 5 -30.83 -5.81 13.60
N GLY A 6 -30.09 -6.54 12.75
CA GLY A 6 -30.65 -7.48 11.77
C GLY A 6 -31.17 -6.87 10.47
N PHE A 7 -31.25 -5.54 10.36
CA PHE A 7 -31.78 -4.86 9.16
C PHE A 7 -31.05 -3.57 8.77
N ILE A 8 -30.14 -3.04 9.59
CA ILE A 8 -29.31 -1.88 9.24
C ILE A 8 -28.00 -2.40 8.61
N PRO A 9 -27.79 -2.26 7.30
CA PRO A 9 -26.55 -2.72 6.66
C PRO A 9 -25.40 -1.81 7.07
N ILE A 10 -24.56 -2.26 8.01
CA ILE A 10 -23.35 -1.55 8.44
C ILE A 10 -22.13 -1.88 7.55
N GLY A 11 -22.40 -2.29 6.31
CA GLY A 11 -21.39 -2.67 5.33
C GLY A 11 -20.90 -4.12 5.45
N ARG A 12 -19.93 -4.48 4.60
CA ARG A 12 -19.19 -5.74 4.72
C ARG A 12 -17.98 -5.45 5.59
N ALA A 13 -17.79 -6.21 6.68
CA ALA A 13 -16.52 -6.18 7.41
C ALA A 13 -15.38 -6.37 6.40
N SER A 14 -14.46 -5.40 6.39
CA SER A 14 -13.27 -5.52 5.57
C SER A 14 -12.34 -6.54 6.21
N ASP A 15 -11.76 -7.39 5.38
CA ASP A 15 -10.69 -8.31 5.73
C ASP A 15 -9.30 -7.65 5.65
N ALA A 16 -9.24 -6.34 5.38
CA ALA A 16 -8.02 -5.57 5.39
C ALA A 16 -7.53 -5.31 6.82
N TYR A 17 -6.26 -5.62 7.09
CA TYR A 17 -5.63 -5.32 8.37
C TYR A 17 -4.10 -5.21 8.23
N GLY A 18 -3.42 -4.88 9.33
CA GLY A 18 -1.97 -4.74 9.38
C GLY A 18 -1.46 -3.42 8.82
N TYR A 19 -0.13 -3.26 8.73
CA TYR A 19 0.49 -1.99 8.31
C TYR A 19 0.10 -1.58 6.88
N ALA A 20 0.06 -2.55 5.97
CA ALA A 20 -0.34 -2.31 4.58
C ALA A 20 -1.86 -2.18 4.38
N GLN A 21 -2.68 -2.52 5.38
CA GLN A 21 -4.14 -2.65 5.23
C GLN A 21 -4.49 -3.54 4.01
N ALA A 22 -3.78 -4.66 3.86
CA ALA A 22 -3.93 -5.57 2.73
C ALA A 22 -5.11 -6.52 2.93
N LYS A 23 -5.95 -6.69 1.90
CA LYS A 23 -7.03 -7.70 1.91
C LYS A 23 -6.44 -9.09 1.90
N THR A 24 -7.15 -10.05 2.50
CA THR A 24 -6.69 -11.45 2.62
C THR A 24 -6.37 -12.05 1.27
N MET A 25 -7.26 -11.92 0.29
CA MET A 25 -7.03 -12.47 -1.06
C MET A 25 -5.76 -11.93 -1.71
N THR A 26 -5.48 -10.63 -1.58
CA THR A 26 -4.29 -10.01 -2.18
C THR A 26 -3.01 -10.41 -1.43
N TRP A 27 -3.09 -10.57 -0.12
CA TRP A 27 -1.98 -11.09 0.67
C TRP A 27 -1.65 -12.55 0.31
N ASP A 28 -2.67 -13.38 0.12
CA ASP A 28 -2.50 -14.78 -0.25
C ASP A 28 -1.84 -14.91 -1.64
N ASP A 29 -2.21 -14.05 -2.60
CA ASP A 29 -1.55 -13.96 -3.90
C ASP A 29 -0.05 -13.60 -3.74
N TYR A 30 0.26 -12.63 -2.87
CA TYR A 30 1.64 -12.28 -2.55
C TYR A 30 2.42 -13.48 -1.98
N VAL A 31 1.91 -14.09 -0.92
CA VAL A 31 2.57 -15.25 -0.26
C VAL A 31 2.83 -16.37 -1.25
N LYS A 32 1.86 -16.66 -2.12
CA LYS A 32 1.97 -17.70 -3.14
C LYS A 32 3.01 -17.36 -4.20
N GLU A 33 3.06 -16.11 -4.66
CA GLU A 33 3.96 -15.69 -5.73
C GLU A 33 5.40 -15.45 -5.25
N THR A 34 5.61 -15.08 -3.98
CA THR A 34 6.93 -14.83 -3.42
C THR A 34 7.51 -16.01 -2.63
N GLY A 35 6.66 -16.96 -2.21
CA GLY A 35 7.06 -18.06 -1.33
C GLY A 35 7.20 -17.66 0.14
N ASN A 36 6.76 -16.45 0.52
CA ASN A 36 6.89 -15.91 1.87
C ASN A 36 5.80 -16.47 2.83
N TYR A 37 5.72 -17.79 2.98
CA TYR A 37 4.68 -18.48 3.76
C TYR A 37 4.65 -18.12 5.25
N TRP A 38 5.76 -17.61 5.79
CA TRP A 38 5.89 -17.20 7.19
C TRP A 38 5.67 -15.69 7.41
N SER A 39 5.35 -14.94 6.35
CA SER A 39 5.15 -13.50 6.46
C SER A 39 3.86 -13.15 7.20
N SER A 40 3.90 -12.04 7.94
CA SER A 40 2.78 -11.52 8.70
C SER A 40 2.41 -10.09 8.29
N ARG A 41 1.12 -9.83 8.09
CA ARG A 41 0.59 -8.48 7.83
C ARG A 41 0.83 -7.49 8.97
N SER A 42 1.00 -8.01 10.18
CA SER A 42 1.26 -7.19 11.37
C SER A 42 2.74 -6.91 11.59
N ASP A 43 3.63 -7.57 10.84
CA ASP A 43 5.05 -7.23 10.82
C ASP A 43 5.29 -6.10 9.82
N PHE A 44 6.14 -5.14 10.19
CA PHE A 44 6.36 -3.96 9.35
C PHE A 44 7.20 -4.28 8.12
N ASP A 45 8.23 -5.11 8.27
CA ASP A 45 9.15 -5.43 7.17
C ASP A 45 8.44 -6.29 6.13
N ASP A 46 7.66 -7.27 6.56
CA ASP A 46 6.83 -8.09 5.68
C ASP A 46 5.78 -7.25 4.94
N ALA A 47 5.17 -6.28 5.63
CA ALA A 47 4.20 -5.38 5.01
C ALA A 47 4.87 -4.50 3.95
N MET A 48 6.11 -4.06 4.16
CA MET A 48 6.86 -3.28 3.18
C MET A 48 7.29 -4.12 1.97
N ASP A 49 7.68 -5.39 2.15
CA ASP A 49 7.96 -6.31 1.04
C ASP A 49 6.70 -6.55 0.20
N PHE A 50 5.56 -6.80 0.85
CA PHE A 50 4.26 -6.89 0.18
C PHE A 50 3.95 -5.64 -0.67
N MET A 51 4.18 -4.44 -0.14
CA MET A 51 3.99 -3.20 -0.88
C MET A 51 4.92 -3.12 -2.11
N GLY A 52 6.17 -3.57 -1.97
CA GLY A 52 7.13 -3.69 -3.07
C GLY A 52 6.65 -4.64 -4.17
N TRP A 53 6.18 -5.83 -3.80
CA TRP A 53 5.56 -6.80 -4.71
C TRP A 53 4.34 -6.18 -5.41
N PHE A 54 3.45 -5.51 -4.68
CA PHE A 54 2.25 -4.92 -5.26
C PHE A 54 2.58 -3.83 -6.28
N ILE A 55 3.54 -2.95 -5.98
CA ILE A 55 4.02 -1.91 -6.89
C ILE A 55 4.63 -2.51 -8.15
N TYR A 56 5.43 -3.59 -7.99
CA TYR A 56 5.99 -4.34 -9.12
C TYR A 56 4.89 -4.92 -10.02
N LYS A 57 3.89 -5.59 -9.44
CA LYS A 57 2.76 -6.15 -10.19
C LYS A 57 1.95 -5.06 -10.88
N THR A 58 1.70 -3.94 -10.20
CA THR A 58 1.01 -2.78 -10.77
C THR A 58 1.74 -2.24 -12.00
N ASN A 59 3.07 -2.14 -11.93
CA ASN A 59 3.88 -1.75 -13.07
C ASN A 59 3.78 -2.76 -14.24
N LYS A 60 3.80 -4.08 -13.95
CA LYS A 60 3.69 -5.11 -14.99
C LYS A 60 2.30 -5.19 -15.63
N ILE A 61 1.23 -5.00 -14.86
CA ILE A 61 -0.16 -5.19 -15.31
C ILE A 61 -0.71 -3.93 -16.00
N ASN A 62 -0.50 -2.76 -15.39
CA ASN A 62 -1.11 -1.51 -15.82
C ASN A 62 -0.08 -0.46 -16.31
N GLY A 63 1.21 -0.81 -16.39
CA GLY A 63 2.26 0.08 -16.92
C GLY A 63 2.56 1.30 -16.05
N VAL A 64 1.97 1.39 -14.86
CA VAL A 64 2.16 2.54 -13.96
C VAL A 64 3.59 2.53 -13.44
N SER A 65 4.26 3.68 -13.53
CA SER A 65 5.62 3.83 -13.01
C SER A 65 5.67 3.48 -11.52
N LYS A 66 6.76 2.83 -11.09
CA LYS A 66 6.99 2.56 -9.66
C LYS A 66 7.08 3.85 -8.82
N TRP A 67 7.40 4.97 -9.48
CA TRP A 67 7.55 6.29 -8.86
C TRP A 67 6.29 7.16 -8.93
N ASP A 68 5.21 6.67 -9.55
CA ASP A 68 3.95 7.39 -9.68
C ASP A 68 3.00 7.04 -8.53
N ALA A 69 3.26 7.65 -7.36
CA ALA A 69 2.53 7.36 -6.13
C ALA A 69 1.01 7.56 -6.28
N ARG A 70 0.59 8.57 -7.05
CA ARG A 70 -0.83 8.84 -7.34
C ARG A 70 -1.51 7.63 -7.97
N ASN A 71 -0.96 7.13 -9.08
CA ASN A 71 -1.57 6.03 -9.82
C ASN A 71 -1.33 4.68 -9.13
N GLN A 72 -0.24 4.51 -8.37
CA GLN A 72 -0.06 3.35 -7.49
C GLN A 72 -1.18 3.28 -6.44
N TYR A 73 -1.52 4.40 -5.80
CA TYR A 73 -2.61 4.46 -4.83
C TYR A 73 -3.97 4.12 -5.44
N LEU A 74 -4.27 4.64 -6.64
CA LEU A 74 -5.52 4.31 -7.34
C LEU A 74 -5.62 2.83 -7.69
N ASN A 75 -4.50 2.19 -8.06
CA ASN A 75 -4.45 0.74 -8.26
C ASN A 75 -4.66 -0.04 -6.97
N TYR A 76 -4.04 0.41 -5.87
CA TYR A 76 -4.20 -0.23 -4.56
C TYR A 76 -5.64 -0.19 -4.07
N HIS A 77 -6.32 0.96 -4.24
CA HIS A 77 -7.69 1.15 -3.80
C HIS A 77 -8.71 0.39 -4.68
N GLU A 78 -8.62 0.55 -6.01
CA GLU A 78 -9.61 -0.01 -6.93
C GLU A 78 -9.31 -1.46 -7.34
N GLY A 79 -8.10 -1.94 -7.05
CA GLY A 79 -7.52 -3.13 -7.67
C GLY A 79 -7.10 -2.90 -9.13
N TRP A 80 -6.24 -3.76 -9.68
CA TRP A 80 -5.71 -3.59 -11.04
C TRP A 80 -6.79 -3.52 -12.12
N GLY A 81 -7.83 -4.35 -12.03
CA GLY A 81 -8.95 -4.37 -12.97
C GLY A 81 -9.84 -3.13 -12.86
N GLY A 82 -10.11 -2.66 -11.64
CA GLY A 82 -10.89 -1.43 -11.40
C GLY A 82 -10.18 -0.19 -11.91
N TYR A 83 -8.87 -0.10 -11.65
CA TYR A 83 -8.02 0.95 -12.22
C TYR A 83 -8.03 0.95 -13.75
N LYS A 84 -7.87 -0.21 -14.39
CA LYS A 84 -7.90 -0.35 -15.85
C LYS A 84 -9.25 0.12 -16.44
N ARG A 85 -10.35 -0.13 -15.74
CA ARG A 85 -11.70 0.37 -16.10
C ARG A 85 -11.96 1.82 -15.68
N LYS A 86 -10.99 2.47 -15.03
CA LYS A 86 -11.08 3.85 -14.52
C LYS A 86 -12.27 4.10 -13.58
N SER A 87 -12.64 3.10 -12.76
CA SER A 87 -13.78 3.23 -11.83
C SER A 87 -13.58 4.28 -10.73
N TYR A 88 -12.37 4.79 -10.56
CA TYR A 88 -12.08 5.93 -9.70
C TYR A 88 -12.65 7.25 -10.23
N ASN A 89 -12.92 7.38 -11.54
CA ASN A 89 -13.50 8.61 -12.11
C ASN A 89 -14.91 8.90 -11.56
N GLN A 90 -15.61 7.88 -11.08
CA GLN A 90 -16.93 8.02 -10.46
C GLN A 90 -16.84 8.38 -8.96
N LYS A 91 -15.62 8.44 -8.40
CA LYS A 91 -15.35 8.67 -6.98
C LYS A 91 -14.48 9.91 -6.82
N ALA A 92 -15.08 11.10 -6.93
CA ALA A 92 -14.34 12.37 -6.83
C ALA A 92 -13.52 12.48 -5.52
N TRP A 93 -14.02 11.92 -4.42
CA TRP A 93 -13.29 11.88 -3.15
C TRP A 93 -11.98 11.07 -3.26
N LEU A 94 -11.98 9.96 -4.01
CA LEU A 94 -10.83 9.08 -4.15
C LEU A 94 -9.72 9.74 -4.96
N VAL A 95 -10.09 10.45 -6.02
CA VAL A 95 -9.13 11.23 -6.82
C VAL A 95 -8.41 12.25 -5.95
N LYS A 96 -9.16 12.99 -5.10
CA LYS A 96 -8.56 13.95 -4.15
C LYS A 96 -7.64 13.27 -3.14
N VAL A 97 -7.94 12.06 -2.69
CA VAL A 97 -7.06 11.31 -1.78
C VAL A 97 -5.80 10.86 -2.51
N ALA A 98 -5.90 10.41 -3.76
CA ALA A 98 -4.74 10.05 -4.57
C ALA A 98 -3.78 11.23 -4.74
N ASP A 99 -4.30 12.44 -4.96
CA ASP A 99 -3.49 13.66 -5.05
C ASP A 99 -2.80 13.98 -3.71
N LYS A 100 -3.48 13.77 -2.57
CA LYS A 100 -2.86 13.92 -1.23
C LYS A 100 -1.73 12.91 -1.01
N VAL A 101 -1.91 11.67 -1.45
CA VAL A 101 -0.88 10.63 -1.35
C VAL A 101 0.34 10.98 -2.19
N ASP A 102 0.14 11.50 -3.40
CA ASP A 102 1.22 11.97 -4.26
C ASP A 102 2.01 13.11 -3.62
N ALA A 103 1.32 14.12 -3.09
CA ALA A 103 1.96 15.23 -2.38
C ALA A 103 2.76 14.74 -1.15
N ARG A 104 2.23 13.77 -0.40
CA ARG A 104 2.92 13.16 0.73
C ARG A 104 4.15 12.37 0.29
N SER A 105 4.06 11.61 -0.80
CA SER A 105 5.19 10.85 -1.35
C SER A 105 6.34 11.78 -1.73
N ARG A 106 6.06 12.90 -2.41
CA ARG A 106 7.07 13.90 -2.75
C ARG A 106 7.72 14.53 -1.51
N ARG A 107 6.92 14.84 -0.48
CA ARG A 107 7.42 15.34 0.80
C ARG A 107 8.38 14.35 1.45
N TYR A 108 7.98 13.08 1.55
CA TYR A 108 8.82 12.04 2.15
C TYR A 108 10.08 11.77 1.33
N ALA A 109 10.02 11.85 0.00
CA ALA A 109 11.20 11.75 -0.84
C ALA A 109 12.20 12.89 -0.56
N ALA A 110 11.73 14.13 -0.43
CA ALA A 110 12.57 15.27 -0.08
C ALA A 110 13.17 15.14 1.32
N GLN A 111 12.37 14.73 2.31
CA GLN A 111 12.85 14.50 3.68
C GLN A 111 13.86 13.36 3.74
N TYR A 112 13.60 12.26 3.04
CA TYR A 112 14.52 11.12 2.99
C TYR A 112 15.88 11.53 2.43
N GLN A 113 15.94 12.38 1.41
CA GLN A 113 17.22 12.88 0.89
C GLN A 113 18.05 13.63 1.96
N THR A 114 17.41 14.23 2.96
CA THR A 114 18.11 14.94 4.05
C THR A 114 18.61 14.02 5.17
N CYS A 115 17.93 12.90 5.45
CA CYS A 115 18.28 12.00 6.55
C CYS A 115 18.76 10.61 6.10
N LYS A 116 18.91 10.39 4.79
CA LYS A 116 19.30 9.09 4.22
C LYS A 116 20.56 8.52 4.84
N LYS A 117 21.61 9.34 4.99
CA LYS A 117 22.90 8.87 5.54
C LYS A 117 22.75 8.34 6.97
N ASP A 118 21.95 9.00 7.79
CA ASP A 118 21.71 8.61 9.18
C ASP A 118 20.82 7.35 9.24
N LEU A 119 19.85 7.24 8.34
CA LEU A 119 18.98 6.07 8.18
C LEU A 119 19.66 4.88 7.49
N ASP A 120 20.82 5.07 6.87
CA ASP A 120 21.63 3.99 6.30
C ASP A 120 22.77 3.56 7.25
N SER A 121 23.05 4.33 8.32
CA SER A 121 24.11 4.00 9.28
C SER A 121 23.75 2.75 10.09
N SER A 122 24.74 1.91 10.44
CA SER A 122 24.53 0.73 11.28
C SER A 122 23.82 1.07 12.60
N TRP A 123 23.03 0.14 13.12
CA TRP A 123 22.37 0.27 14.42
C TRP A 123 23.35 0.61 15.56
N LEU A 124 24.58 0.05 15.49
CA LEU A 124 25.66 0.37 16.43
C LEU A 124 26.06 1.84 16.34
N TRP A 125 26.15 2.39 15.13
CA TRP A 125 26.52 3.78 14.93
C TRP A 125 25.45 4.74 15.46
N ARG A 126 24.17 4.41 15.26
CA ARG A 126 23.04 5.17 15.83
C ARG A 126 22.99 5.13 17.35
N LEU A 127 23.42 4.02 17.96
CA LEU A 127 23.42 3.87 19.41
C LEU A 127 24.46 4.78 20.10
N PHE A 128 25.61 5.02 19.45
CA PHE A 128 26.70 5.80 20.04
C PHE A 128 26.75 7.27 19.58
N PHE A 129 26.15 7.60 18.43
CA PHE A 129 26.29 8.91 17.81
C PHE A 129 24.97 9.52 17.30
N GLY A 130 23.83 8.85 17.56
CA GLY A 130 22.49 9.32 17.19
C GLY A 130 21.83 10.19 18.25
#